data_AF-T2C6Z4-F1
#
_entry.id   AF-T2C6Z4-F1
#
_cell.length_a   1.000
_cell.length_b   1.000
_cell.length_c   1.000
_cell.angle_alpha   90.00
_cell.angle_beta   90.00
_cell.angle_gamma   90.00
#
_symmetry.space_group_name_H-M   'P 1'
#
loop_
_entity.id
_entity.type
_entity.pdbx_description
1 polymer ?
#
loop_
_entity_poly.entity_id
_entity_poly.type
_entity_poly.pdbx_seq_one_letter_code
_entity_poly.pdbx_strand_id
1 'polypeptide(L)' 'MGRGKIEIKRIESSSSRQVTFNKRRNGLTKKARE' A
#
# COMPACT_ATOMS: atom_id res chain seq x y z
N MET A 1 16.87 2.07 2.18
CA MET A 1 15.73 2.99 1.92
C MET A 1 14.52 2.46 2.67
N GLY A 2 14.26 3.01 3.86
CA GLY A 2 13.25 2.48 4.78
C GLY A 2 11.80 2.80 4.40
N ARG A 3 10.87 2.32 5.22
CA ARG A 3 9.44 2.60 5.09
C ARG A 3 9.11 3.92 5.79
N GLY A 4 8.84 4.97 5.03
CA GLY A 4 8.36 6.25 5.58
C GLY A 4 6.90 6.15 6.06
N LYS A 5 6.57 6.88 7.14
CA LYS A 5 5.18 7.10 7.55
C LYS A 5 4.49 7.99 6.52
N ILE A 6 3.31 7.59 6.07
CA ILE A 6 2.47 8.37 5.15
C ILE A 6 1.12 8.66 5.80
N GLU A 7 0.55 9.82 5.49
CA GLU A 7 -0.80 10.18 5.94
C GLU A 7 -1.86 9.25 5.30
N ILE A 8 -2.95 8.99 6.01
CA ILE A 8 -4.09 8.23 5.48
C ILE A 8 -4.97 9.19 4.67
N LYS A 9 -4.54 9.44 3.43
CA LYS A 9 -5.26 10.22 2.43
C LYS A 9 -5.12 9.58 1.06
N ARG A 10 -5.91 10.06 0.08
CA ARG A 10 -5.78 9.62 -1.31
C ARG A 10 -4.38 10.00 -1.84
N ILE A 11 -3.74 9.06 -2.53
CA ILE A 11 -2.47 9.33 -3.22
C ILE A 11 -2.81 9.86 -4.62
N GLU A 12 -2.34 11.07 -4.93
CA GLU A 12 -2.61 11.73 -6.21
C GLU A 12 -1.80 11.13 -7.36
N SER A 13 -0.50 10.85 -7.11
CA SER A 13 0.36 10.17 -8.08
C SER A 13 -0.18 8.77 -8.43
N SER A 14 -0.50 8.57 -9.71
CA SER A 14 -1.08 7.34 -10.24
C SER A 14 -0.17 6.13 -10.03
N SER A 15 1.12 6.25 -10.38
CA SER A 15 2.12 5.19 -10.25
C SER A 15 2.34 4.79 -8.79
N SER A 16 2.47 5.77 -7.90
CA SER A 16 2.65 5.53 -6.45
C SER A 16 1.41 4.90 -5.83
N ARG A 17 0.20 5.29 -6.27
CA ARG A 17 -1.07 4.70 -5.84
C ARG A 17 -1.18 3.24 -6.27
N GLN A 18 -0.83 2.93 -7.52
CA GLN A 18 -0.88 1.55 -8.05
C GLN A 18 0.08 0.62 -7.30
N VAL A 19 1.33 1.04 -7.10
CA VAL A 19 2.33 0.26 -6.35
C VAL A 19 1.89 0.06 -4.89
N THR A 20 1.37 1.12 -4.26
CA THR A 20 0.88 1.06 -2.86
C THR A 20 -0.32 0.13 -2.73
N PHE A 21 -1.27 0.20 -3.66
CA PHE A 21 -2.44 -0.68 -3.70
C PHE A 21 -2.03 -2.15 -3.79
N ASN A 22 -1.17 -2.50 -4.74
CA ASN A 22 -0.73 -3.89 -4.93
C ASN A 22 -0.03 -4.44 -3.68
N LYS A 23 0.89 -3.65 -3.09
CA LYS A 23 1.60 -4.05 -1.85
C LYS A 23 0.63 -4.23 -0.66
N ARG A 24 -0.34 -3.32 -0.48
CA ARG A 24 -1.34 -3.41 0.60
C ARG A 24 -2.29 -4.58 0.40
N ARG A 25 -2.79 -4.78 -0.81
CA ARG A 25 -3.69 -5.90 -1.17
C ARG A 25 -3.05 -7.23 -0.83
N ASN A 26 -1.79 -7.45 -1.23
CA ASN A 26 -1.08 -8.69 -0.94
C ASN A 26 -0.93 -8.92 0.57
N GLY A 27 -0.61 -7.88 1.33
CA GLY A 27 -0.53 -7.96 2.79
C GLY A 27 -1.87 -8.29 3.45
N LEU A 28 -2.96 -7.69 2.98
CA LEU A 28 -4.33 -7.96 3.48
C LEU A 28 -4.75 -9.40 3.16
N THR A 29 -4.55 -9.85 1.92
CA THR A 29 -4.88 -11.23 1.52
C THR A 29 -4.08 -12.25 2.30
N LYS A 30 -2.80 -11.99 2.57
CA LYS A 30 -1.97 -12.87 3.43
C LYS A 30 -2.56 -12.96 4.84
N LYS A 31 -2.87 -11.82 5.46
CA LYS A 31 -3.48 -11.77 6.80
C LYS A 31 -4.85 -12.42 6.89
N ALA A 32 -5.61 -12.44 5.80
CA ALA A 32 -6.92 -13.07 5.75
C ALA A 32 -6.85 -14.60 5.56
N ARG A 33 -5.69 -15.13 5.17
CA ARG A 33 -5.46 -16.56 4.94
C ARG A 33 -4.67 -17.24 6.07
N GLU A 34 -4.02 -16.44 6.92
CA GLU A 34 -3.50 -16.85 8.23
C GLU A 34 -4.66 -16.96 9.22
#